data_AF-O84628-F1
#
_entry.id   AF-O84628-F1
#
_cell.length_a   1.000
_cell.length_b   1.000
_cell.length_c   1.000
_cell.angle_alpha   90.00
_cell.angle_beta   90.00
_cell.angle_gamma   90.00
#
_symmetry.space_group_name_H-M   'P 1'
#
loop_
_entity.id
_entity.type
_entity.pdbx_description
1 polymer ?
#
loop_
_entity_poly.entity_id
_entity_poly.type
_entity_poly.pdbx_seq_one_letter_code
_entity_poly.pdbx_strand_id
1 'polypeptide(L)'
;MKKYFYKGFVGALLLACGSTNLAFAQASSMDSQLWSVEDLDSYLSSKGFVETRKRDGVLRLAGDVRARWIYAKEDLETTQTPAKPMLPTNRYRSEFNLYVDYTAANSWMTSKMNWVTIAGGESSAAGLDINRAFLGYRFYKNPETQAEVFAEIGRSGLGDIFDSDVQFNSNFDGIHLYAARRISEKLPFTMIVHGGPFVVNMAEKEYAWVVEAILNKLPGNFVVKTSVVDWNTLTAKTNDPADASAAQPAKPNTKYDYLVWQWLVGKSTAMPWFNGQTKNLYTYGAYLFNPLAEIPENWKQSTTPTTKITNGKENHAWFIGCSLGGVRRAGDWSATVRYEYVEALAIPEIDVAGIGRGNQMKYWFAQAIKQGLDPKESNGFTNYKGVSYQFVMGLTDSVSFRAYAAYSKPANDNLGSDFTYRKYDLGLISSF
;
A
#
# COMPACT_ATOMS: atom_id res chain seq x y z
N MET A 1 -5.41 -8.82 28.90
CA MET A 1 -5.15 -9.47 27.59
C MET A 1 -3.87 -8.99 26.88
N LYS A 2 -2.86 -8.43 27.57
CA LYS A 2 -1.60 -7.94 26.93
C LYS A 2 -0.42 -8.94 26.95
N LYS A 3 -0.49 -10.04 27.72
CA LYS A 3 0.62 -11.00 27.93
C LYS A 3 0.67 -12.19 26.95
N TYR A 4 -0.35 -12.40 26.12
CA TYR A 4 -0.41 -13.57 25.22
C TYR A 4 0.05 -13.30 23.78
N PHE A 5 0.20 -12.02 23.38
CA PHE A 5 0.60 -11.66 22.02
C PHE A 5 2.11 -11.84 21.74
N TYR A 6 2.98 -11.59 22.72
CA TYR A 6 4.43 -11.75 22.57
C TYR A 6 4.87 -13.21 22.34
N LYS A 7 4.07 -14.20 22.76
CA LYS A 7 4.38 -15.63 22.55
C LYS A 7 4.12 -16.09 21.11
N GLY A 8 3.21 -15.44 20.38
CA GLY A 8 2.95 -15.73 18.96
C GLY A 8 4.13 -15.33 18.06
N PHE A 9 4.78 -14.21 18.37
CA PHE A 9 5.94 -13.70 17.64
C PHE A 9 7.16 -14.63 17.75
N VAL A 10 7.44 -15.15 18.95
CA VAL A 10 8.54 -16.12 19.17
C VAL A 10 8.20 -17.50 18.59
N GLY A 11 6.91 -17.89 18.61
CA GLY A 11 6.44 -19.15 18.04
C GLY A 11 6.58 -19.22 16.51
N ALA A 12 6.26 -18.13 15.80
CA ALA A 12 6.45 -18.04 14.35
C ALA A 12 7.94 -18.06 13.96
N LEU A 13 8.80 -17.40 14.76
CA LEU A 13 10.26 -17.41 14.57
C LEU A 13 10.87 -18.81 14.79
N LEU A 14 10.32 -19.59 15.73
CA LEU A 14 10.80 -20.95 16.03
C LEU A 14 10.22 -22.01 15.08
N LEU A 15 9.02 -21.82 14.54
CA LEU A 15 8.42 -22.70 13.53
C LEU A 15 9.16 -22.63 12.18
N ALA A 16 9.80 -21.50 11.86
CA ALA A 16 10.70 -21.37 10.71
C ALA A 16 11.97 -22.26 10.81
N CYS A 17 12.20 -22.88 11.96
CA CYS A 17 13.32 -23.80 12.22
C CYS A 17 12.89 -25.28 12.36
N GLY A 18 11.60 -25.59 12.30
CA GLY A 18 11.06 -26.94 12.51
C GLY A 18 10.83 -27.71 11.22
N SER A 19 11.61 -28.77 10.99
CA SER A 19 11.45 -29.69 9.85
C SER A 19 10.12 -30.45 9.93
N THR A 20 9.28 -30.36 8.91
CA THR A 20 8.15 -31.30 8.71
C THR A 20 8.23 -31.97 7.34
N ASN A 21 8.15 -33.29 7.35
CA ASN A 21 8.18 -34.15 6.17
C ASN A 21 6.74 -34.39 5.69
N LEU A 22 6.37 -33.86 4.53
CA LEU A 22 5.24 -34.35 3.75
C LEU A 22 5.63 -34.36 2.27
N ALA A 23 5.37 -35.49 1.62
CA ALA A 23 5.75 -35.76 0.24
C ALA A 23 4.67 -35.28 -0.74
N PHE A 24 5.05 -34.44 -1.70
CA PHE A 24 4.23 -34.13 -2.88
C PHE A 24 5.10 -33.90 -4.11
N ALA A 25 4.49 -34.19 -5.26
CA ALA A 25 5.12 -34.32 -6.57
C ALA A 25 5.72 -33.01 -7.12
N GLN A 26 6.76 -33.21 -7.92
CA GLN A 26 7.74 -32.28 -8.44
C GLN A 26 7.14 -31.27 -9.43
N ALA A 27 7.08 -29.99 -9.04
CA ALA A 27 6.78 -28.87 -9.94
C ALA A 27 8.10 -28.24 -10.41
N SER A 28 8.35 -28.31 -11.73
CA SER A 28 9.48 -27.72 -12.42
C SER A 28 9.49 -26.19 -12.30
N SER A 29 10.68 -25.63 -12.13
CA SER A 29 11.01 -24.23 -11.93
C SER A 29 10.32 -23.27 -12.90
N MET A 30 9.39 -22.49 -12.40
CA MET A 30 9.03 -21.18 -12.93
C MET A 30 9.32 -20.14 -11.84
N ASP A 31 10.06 -19.10 -12.17
CA ASP A 31 10.30 -17.96 -11.28
C ASP A 31 8.98 -17.27 -10.95
N SER A 32 8.46 -17.55 -9.76
CA SER A 32 7.26 -16.91 -9.22
C SER A 32 7.65 -15.54 -8.64
N GLN A 33 7.88 -14.57 -9.51
CA GLN A 33 7.87 -13.18 -9.10
C GLN A 33 6.41 -12.75 -8.91
N LEU A 34 6.09 -12.33 -7.70
CA LEU A 34 4.91 -11.50 -7.41
C LEU A 34 5.11 -10.18 -8.17
N TRP A 35 4.13 -9.73 -8.95
CA TRP A 35 4.22 -8.49 -9.71
C TRP A 35 3.02 -7.58 -9.44
N SER A 36 3.31 -6.38 -8.91
CA SER A 36 2.53 -5.14 -9.07
C SER A 36 3.49 -3.95 -9.01
N VAL A 37 3.41 -2.95 -9.89
CA VAL A 37 4.34 -1.78 -10.00
C VAL A 37 5.83 -2.14 -10.27
N GLU A 38 6.31 -3.26 -9.74
CA GLU A 38 7.60 -3.91 -9.92
C GLU A 38 7.85 -4.35 -11.36
N ASP A 39 6.82 -4.53 -12.20
CA ASP A 39 7.02 -4.73 -13.64
C ASP A 39 7.46 -3.45 -14.34
N LEU A 40 6.94 -2.29 -13.89
CA LEU A 40 7.44 -1.00 -14.35
C LEU A 40 8.83 -0.77 -13.78
N ASP A 41 9.08 -1.12 -12.51
CA ASP A 41 10.42 -1.00 -11.91
C ASP A 41 11.43 -2.01 -12.52
N SER A 42 10.98 -3.20 -12.91
CA SER A 42 11.75 -4.21 -13.65
C SER A 42 12.02 -3.77 -15.09
N TYR A 43 11.06 -3.11 -15.71
CA TYR A 43 11.22 -2.47 -17.02
C TYR A 43 12.21 -1.30 -16.95
N LEU A 44 12.04 -0.38 -15.99
CA LEU A 44 12.93 0.75 -15.72
C LEU A 44 14.36 0.25 -15.44
N SER A 45 14.50 -0.75 -14.56
CA SER A 45 15.79 -1.37 -14.24
C SER A 45 16.42 -2.13 -15.40
N SER A 46 15.61 -2.62 -16.36
CA SER A 46 16.12 -3.26 -17.58
C SER A 46 16.57 -2.27 -18.67
N LYS A 47 16.23 -0.98 -18.55
CA LYS A 47 16.32 -0.01 -19.65
C LYS A 47 17.28 1.16 -19.49
N GLY A 48 18.07 1.26 -18.42
CA GLY A 48 19.06 2.35 -18.41
C GLY A 48 19.76 2.64 -17.09
N PHE A 49 20.31 1.65 -16.42
CA PHE A 49 21.29 2.01 -15.39
C PHE A 49 22.58 2.49 -16.04
N VAL A 50 22.93 3.75 -15.80
CA VAL A 50 24.33 4.16 -15.90
C VAL A 50 25.06 3.52 -14.73
N GLU A 51 25.62 2.34 -14.96
CA GLU A 51 26.40 1.65 -13.96
C GLU A 51 27.82 2.22 -13.94
N THR A 52 28.27 2.70 -12.78
CA THR A 52 29.67 3.04 -12.57
C THR A 52 30.18 2.29 -11.35
N ARG A 53 31.25 1.50 -11.53
CA ARG A 53 31.96 0.92 -10.40
C ARG A 53 32.73 2.03 -9.67
N LYS A 54 32.46 2.20 -8.38
CA LYS A 54 33.22 3.08 -7.50
C LYS A 54 33.55 2.32 -6.22
N ARG A 55 34.83 2.25 -5.86
CA ARG A 55 35.35 1.37 -4.79
C ARG A 55 34.92 -0.09 -5.01
N ASP A 56 34.63 -0.82 -3.94
CA ASP A 56 34.17 -2.21 -3.92
C ASP A 56 32.65 -2.38 -4.23
N GLY A 57 32.00 -1.36 -4.81
CA GLY A 57 30.55 -1.35 -5.05
C GLY A 57 30.14 -0.86 -6.44
N VAL A 58 28.84 -1.02 -6.73
CA VAL A 58 28.21 -0.62 -7.99
C VAL A 58 27.21 0.49 -7.71
N LEU A 59 27.41 1.65 -8.35
CA LEU A 59 26.43 2.74 -8.39
C LEU A 59 25.55 2.57 -9.63
N ARG A 60 24.24 2.69 -9.44
CA ARG A 60 23.20 2.66 -10.47
C ARG A 60 22.39 3.94 -10.39
N LEU A 61 22.19 4.57 -11.55
CA LEU A 61 21.34 5.74 -11.72
C LEU A 61 20.32 5.43 -12.80
N ALA A 62 19.05 5.67 -12.51
CA ALA A 62 17.96 5.60 -13.47
C ALA A 62 17.00 6.76 -13.21
N GLY A 63 16.14 7.07 -14.17
CA GLY A 63 15.10 8.06 -13.96
C GLY A 63 13.92 7.89 -14.90
N ASP A 64 12.87 8.64 -14.61
CA ASP A 64 11.75 8.77 -15.52
C ASP A 64 11.11 10.16 -15.48
N VAL A 65 10.57 10.57 -16.60
CA VAL A 65 9.75 11.78 -16.76
C VAL A 65 8.33 11.34 -17.08
N ARG A 66 7.35 11.89 -16.36
CA ARG A 66 5.93 11.59 -16.58
C ARG A 66 5.17 12.86 -16.91
N ALA A 67 4.36 12.78 -17.96
CA ALA A 67 3.38 13.78 -18.31
C ALA A 67 1.99 13.15 -18.20
N ARG A 68 1.12 13.74 -17.38
CA ARG A 68 -0.19 13.15 -17.04
C ARG A 68 -1.30 14.16 -17.16
N TRP A 69 -2.40 13.74 -17.77
CA TRP A 69 -3.68 14.41 -17.71
C TRP A 69 -4.60 13.63 -16.77
N ILE A 70 -5.19 14.34 -15.81
CA ILE A 70 -6.01 13.76 -14.75
C ILE A 70 -7.38 14.46 -14.77
N TYR A 71 -8.42 13.69 -15.05
CA TYR A 71 -9.80 14.04 -14.75
C TYR A 71 -10.21 13.36 -13.45
N ALA A 72 -10.71 14.11 -12.48
CA ALA A 72 -11.26 13.57 -11.24
C ALA A 72 -12.48 14.38 -10.80
N LYS A 73 -13.63 13.71 -10.66
CA LYS A 73 -14.89 14.32 -10.25
C LYS A 73 -15.55 13.52 -9.15
N GLU A 74 -15.98 14.21 -8.10
CA GLU A 74 -16.83 13.71 -7.03
C GLU A 74 -18.17 14.45 -7.16
N ASP A 75 -19.23 13.74 -7.54
CA ASP A 75 -20.60 14.26 -7.55
C ASP A 75 -21.20 13.97 -6.17
N LEU A 76 -21.47 15.01 -5.38
CA LEU A 76 -22.14 14.92 -4.07
C LEU A 76 -23.63 15.22 -4.25
N GLU A 77 -24.52 14.43 -3.64
CA GLU A 77 -25.98 14.67 -3.73
C GLU A 77 -26.47 15.82 -2.83
N THR A 78 -25.64 16.31 -1.90
CA THR A 78 -26.02 17.39 -0.97
C THR A 78 -25.69 18.79 -1.51
N THR A 79 -26.68 19.69 -1.41
CA THR A 79 -26.64 21.11 -1.84
C THR A 79 -25.79 22.03 -0.95
N GLN A 80 -24.82 21.51 -0.19
CA GLN A 80 -23.96 22.39 0.60
C GLN A 80 -22.96 23.10 -0.32
N THR A 81 -23.06 24.42 -0.39
CA THR A 81 -22.06 25.27 -1.04
C THR A 81 -20.71 25.00 -0.37
N PRO A 82 -19.69 24.53 -1.11
CA PRO A 82 -18.43 24.16 -0.49
C PRO A 82 -17.79 25.40 0.14
N ALA A 83 -17.59 25.37 1.46
CA ALA A 83 -16.91 26.44 2.19
C ALA A 83 -15.40 26.56 1.85
N LYS A 84 -14.86 25.55 1.16
CA LYS A 84 -13.47 25.50 0.69
C LYS A 84 -13.43 25.42 -0.84
N PRO A 85 -12.43 26.03 -1.50
CA PRO A 85 -12.25 25.88 -2.94
C PRO A 85 -12.03 24.40 -3.30
N MET A 86 -12.86 23.88 -4.20
CA MET A 86 -12.74 22.51 -4.71
C MET A 86 -11.49 22.39 -5.60
N LEU A 87 -10.89 21.21 -5.63
CA LEU A 87 -9.81 20.93 -6.59
C LEU A 87 -10.36 20.98 -8.02
N PRO A 88 -9.60 21.53 -9.00
CA PRO A 88 -10.00 21.50 -10.40
C PRO A 88 -10.26 20.07 -10.89
N THR A 89 -11.35 19.87 -11.62
CA THR A 89 -11.72 18.57 -12.18
C THR A 89 -10.67 18.05 -13.16
N ASN A 90 -10.13 18.94 -14.00
CA ASN A 90 -9.07 18.65 -14.95
C ASN A 90 -7.75 19.21 -14.45
N ARG A 91 -6.71 18.38 -14.44
CA ARG A 91 -5.36 18.75 -14.01
C ARG A 91 -4.33 18.18 -14.95
N TYR A 92 -3.27 18.93 -15.17
CA TYR A 92 -2.08 18.45 -15.86
C TYR A 92 -0.94 18.36 -14.86
N ARG A 93 -0.22 17.24 -14.86
CA ARG A 93 0.86 16.95 -13.92
C ARG A 93 2.11 16.54 -14.67
N SER A 94 3.22 17.20 -14.35
CA SER A 94 4.56 16.83 -14.77
C SER A 94 5.32 16.28 -13.57
N GLU A 95 5.97 15.14 -13.75
CA GLU A 95 6.77 14.48 -12.71
C GLU A 95 8.15 14.16 -13.28
N PHE A 96 9.18 14.33 -12.46
CA PHE A 96 10.52 13.81 -12.72
C PHE A 96 10.92 12.96 -11.52
N ASN A 97 11.35 11.73 -11.79
CA ASN A 97 11.80 10.78 -10.78
C ASN A 97 13.27 10.46 -11.03
N LEU A 98 14.07 10.47 -9.96
CA LEU A 98 15.45 10.04 -9.96
C LEU A 98 15.64 8.90 -8.97
N TYR A 99 16.23 7.82 -9.45
CA TYR A 99 16.55 6.61 -8.70
C TYR A 99 18.07 6.49 -8.57
N VAL A 100 18.54 6.31 -7.33
CA VAL A 100 19.97 6.21 -7.02
C VAL A 100 20.19 5.01 -6.10
N ASP A 101 20.85 3.98 -6.62
CA ASP A 101 21.18 2.78 -5.85
C ASP A 101 22.69 2.57 -5.81
N TYR A 102 23.20 2.26 -4.63
CA TYR A 102 24.59 1.86 -4.45
C TYR A 102 24.63 0.53 -3.71
N THR A 103 25.27 -0.48 -4.28
CA THR A 103 25.38 -1.82 -3.67
C THR A 103 26.84 -2.20 -3.49
N ALA A 104 27.20 -2.59 -2.27
CA ALA A 104 28.46 -3.23 -1.90
C ALA A 104 28.20 -4.68 -1.42
N ALA A 105 29.23 -5.39 -0.95
CA ALA A 105 29.13 -6.81 -0.60
C ALA A 105 28.04 -7.11 0.45
N ASN A 106 28.04 -6.38 1.57
CA ASN A 106 27.12 -6.56 2.69
C ASN A 106 26.26 -5.33 2.98
N SER A 107 26.41 -4.23 2.25
CA SER A 107 25.66 -3.00 2.50
C SER A 107 25.17 -2.37 1.21
N TRP A 108 24.09 -1.60 1.29
CA TRP A 108 23.56 -0.84 0.18
C TRP A 108 22.94 0.47 0.64
N MET A 109 22.71 1.34 -0.33
CA MET A 109 21.94 2.57 -0.19
C MET A 109 20.96 2.63 -1.36
N THR A 110 19.72 3.04 -1.08
CA THR A 110 18.70 3.25 -2.12
C THR A 110 18.05 4.62 -1.89
N SER A 111 17.82 5.37 -2.97
CA SER A 111 17.12 6.64 -2.89
C SER A 111 16.22 6.86 -4.10
N LYS A 112 15.03 7.40 -3.85
CA LYS A 112 14.01 7.77 -4.84
C LYS A 112 13.55 9.18 -4.55
N MET A 113 13.86 10.09 -5.46
CA MET A 113 13.50 11.51 -5.38
C MET A 113 12.45 11.84 -6.44
N ASN A 114 11.45 12.62 -6.07
CA ASN A 114 10.37 13.02 -6.95
C ASN A 114 10.23 14.55 -6.99
N TRP A 115 10.18 15.09 -8.19
CA TRP A 115 9.84 16.49 -8.45
C TRP A 115 8.50 16.53 -9.16
N VAL A 116 7.52 17.18 -8.53
CA VAL A 116 6.16 17.23 -9.05
C VAL A 116 5.73 18.67 -9.25
N THR A 117 5.21 18.97 -10.45
CA THR A 117 4.48 20.21 -10.72
C THR A 117 3.08 19.87 -11.22
N ILE A 118 2.07 20.54 -10.67
CA ILE A 118 0.69 20.43 -11.13
C ILE A 118 0.29 21.79 -11.73
N ALA A 119 0.04 21.83 -13.03
CA ALA A 119 -0.41 23.04 -13.69
C ALA A 119 -1.89 23.32 -13.33
N GLY A 120 -2.20 24.60 -13.04
CA GLY A 120 -3.56 25.06 -12.77
C GLY A 120 -3.86 25.49 -11.32
N GLY A 121 -2.84 25.62 -10.46
CA GLY A 121 -2.94 26.32 -9.17
C GLY A 121 -1.95 27.50 -9.14
N GLU A 122 -2.22 28.53 -8.33
CA GLU A 122 -1.43 29.78 -8.22
C GLU A 122 0.04 29.58 -7.76
N SER A 123 0.46 28.35 -7.48
CA SER A 123 1.83 27.98 -7.16
C SER A 123 2.40 27.05 -8.23
N SER A 124 3.41 27.54 -8.96
CA SER A 124 4.17 26.80 -9.96
C SER A 124 5.45 26.17 -9.42
N ALA A 125 5.69 26.24 -8.10
CA ALA A 125 6.90 25.68 -7.51
C ALA A 125 6.81 24.15 -7.49
N ALA A 126 7.74 23.49 -8.17
CA ALA A 126 7.86 22.04 -8.13
C ALA A 126 8.15 21.61 -6.68
N GLY A 127 7.27 20.79 -6.11
CA GLY A 127 7.53 20.15 -4.83
C GLY A 127 8.62 19.10 -5.01
N LEU A 128 9.68 19.16 -4.20
CA LEU A 128 10.65 18.09 -4.04
C LEU A 128 10.20 17.20 -2.88
N ASP A 129 10.07 15.89 -3.14
CA ASP A 129 9.86 14.89 -2.10
C ASP A 129 10.90 13.77 -2.21
N ILE A 130 11.27 13.22 -1.05
CA ILE A 130 12.11 12.04 -0.94
C ILE A 130 11.20 10.89 -0.57
N ASN A 131 10.85 10.08 -1.56
CA ASN A 131 9.99 8.92 -1.39
C ASN A 131 10.75 7.76 -0.72
N ARG A 132 12.05 7.62 -1.02
CA ARG A 132 12.91 6.59 -0.42
C ARG A 132 14.30 7.14 -0.13
N ALA A 133 14.83 6.79 1.04
CA ALA A 133 16.20 6.98 1.46
C ALA A 133 16.52 5.93 2.53
N PHE A 134 17.10 4.81 2.11
CA PHE A 134 17.48 3.72 3.01
C PHE A 134 18.97 3.43 2.96
N LEU A 135 19.49 3.04 4.14
CA LEU A 135 20.78 2.39 4.31
C LEU A 135 20.51 0.96 4.76
N GLY A 136 21.04 -0.01 4.03
CA GLY A 136 20.85 -1.43 4.30
C GLY A 136 22.14 -2.14 4.68
N TYR A 137 22.03 -3.15 5.54
CA TYR A 137 23.11 -4.05 5.90
C TYR A 137 22.64 -5.50 6.02
N ARG A 138 23.33 -6.41 5.35
CA ARG A 138 23.08 -7.86 5.38
C ARG A 138 23.91 -8.51 6.47
N PHE A 139 23.24 -9.14 7.43
CA PHE A 139 23.88 -9.87 8.51
C PHE A 139 24.22 -11.32 8.13
N TYR A 140 23.39 -11.92 7.28
CA TYR A 140 23.52 -13.33 6.92
C TYR A 140 23.06 -13.61 5.49
N LYS A 141 23.81 -14.47 4.79
CA LYS A 141 23.47 -15.01 3.48
C LYS A 141 23.93 -16.46 3.39
N ASN A 142 23.02 -17.35 3.03
CA ASN A 142 23.36 -18.71 2.63
C ASN A 142 22.64 -19.05 1.31
N PRO A 143 23.39 -19.15 0.19
CA PRO A 143 22.82 -19.45 -1.11
C PRO A 143 22.11 -20.81 -1.19
N GLU A 144 22.59 -21.83 -0.47
CA GLU A 144 22.06 -23.20 -0.54
C GLU A 144 20.65 -23.29 0.07
N THR A 145 20.47 -22.64 1.22
CA THR A 145 19.18 -22.60 1.93
C THR A 145 18.31 -21.41 1.54
N GLN A 146 18.79 -20.57 0.61
CA GLN A 146 18.22 -19.27 0.28
C GLN A 146 17.92 -18.42 1.52
N ALA A 147 18.72 -18.59 2.57
CA ALA A 147 18.53 -17.88 3.81
C ALA A 147 19.21 -16.51 3.72
N GLU A 148 18.45 -15.47 4.05
CA GLU A 148 18.92 -14.08 4.01
C GLU A 148 18.35 -13.33 5.20
N VAL A 149 19.21 -12.58 5.90
CA VAL A 149 18.80 -11.71 7.01
C VAL A 149 19.48 -10.36 6.84
N PHE A 150 18.68 -9.30 6.84
CA PHE A 150 19.17 -7.94 6.75
C PHE A 150 18.31 -6.94 7.52
N ALA A 151 18.84 -5.74 7.72
CA ALA A 151 18.09 -4.59 8.16
C ALA A 151 18.31 -3.40 7.23
N GLU A 152 17.29 -2.56 7.11
CA GLU A 152 17.34 -1.25 6.49
C GLU A 152 16.87 -0.20 7.49
N ILE A 153 17.47 1.00 7.45
CA ILE A 153 17.08 2.13 8.29
C ILE A 153 16.94 3.39 7.44
N GLY A 154 15.85 4.14 7.65
CA GLY A 154 15.54 5.36 6.91
C GLY A 154 14.07 5.47 6.54
N ARG A 155 13.80 5.97 5.32
CA ARG A 155 12.46 6.29 4.82
C ARG A 155 12.11 5.51 3.56
N SER A 156 10.88 5.06 3.44
CA SER A 156 10.25 4.61 2.20
C SER A 156 8.74 4.78 2.27
N GLY A 157 8.03 4.79 1.14
CA GLY A 157 6.58 4.54 1.18
C GLY A 157 6.30 3.14 1.75
N LEU A 158 5.25 2.98 2.56
CA LEU A 158 4.83 1.66 3.05
C LEU A 158 4.50 0.73 1.89
N GLY A 159 3.84 1.23 0.84
CA GLY A 159 3.52 0.46 -0.37
C GLY A 159 4.74 0.05 -1.22
N ASP A 160 5.92 0.63 -0.97
CA ASP A 160 7.18 0.20 -1.58
C ASP A 160 7.87 -0.92 -0.76
N ILE A 161 7.33 -1.27 0.43
CA ILE A 161 7.86 -2.34 1.31
C ILE A 161 6.84 -3.46 1.49
N PHE A 162 5.58 -3.12 1.71
CA PHE A 162 4.48 -4.03 2.04
C PHE A 162 3.42 -3.96 0.95
N ASP A 163 2.80 -5.10 0.67
CA ASP A 163 1.86 -5.19 -0.44
C ASP A 163 0.40 -4.98 0.05
N SER A 164 -0.32 -4.05 -0.57
CA SER A 164 -1.78 -3.96 -0.51
C SER A 164 -2.30 -2.95 -1.52
N ASP A 165 -3.46 -3.23 -2.10
CA ASP A 165 -4.12 -2.32 -3.02
C ASP A 165 -4.97 -1.25 -2.33
N VAL A 166 -5.30 -1.43 -1.04
CA VAL A 166 -6.23 -0.54 -0.30
C VAL A 166 -5.58 0.14 0.90
N GLN A 167 -4.47 -0.37 1.44
CA GLN A 167 -3.67 0.26 2.51
C GLN A 167 -2.23 0.54 2.07
N PHE A 168 -1.38 1.03 2.97
CA PHE A 168 0.05 1.32 2.76
C PHE A 168 0.36 2.55 1.90
N ASN A 169 -0.50 3.57 1.93
CA ASN A 169 -0.21 4.85 1.28
C ASN A 169 0.64 5.82 2.15
N SER A 170 0.89 5.49 3.43
CA SER A 170 1.73 6.32 4.31
C SER A 170 3.22 6.03 4.11
N ASN A 171 4.08 6.80 4.79
CA ASN A 171 5.52 6.55 4.81
C ASN A 171 5.92 5.67 6.00
N PHE A 172 6.90 4.80 5.77
CA PHE A 172 7.68 4.10 6.76
C PHE A 172 8.96 4.88 7.02
N ASP A 173 8.98 5.65 8.12
CA ASP A 173 10.18 6.32 8.62
C ASP A 173 10.71 5.52 9.83
N GLY A 174 11.61 4.56 9.63
CA GLY A 174 11.94 3.58 10.68
C GLY A 174 13.04 2.58 10.38
N ILE A 175 12.96 1.44 11.09
CA ILE A 175 13.90 0.31 10.97
C ILE A 175 13.13 -0.88 10.41
N HIS A 176 13.50 -1.31 9.20
CA HIS A 176 12.95 -2.48 8.53
C HIS A 176 13.88 -3.68 8.76
N LEU A 177 13.33 -4.78 9.28
CA LEU A 177 14.02 -6.06 9.46
C LEU A 177 13.45 -7.05 8.46
N TYR A 178 14.32 -7.83 7.82
CA TYR A 178 13.94 -8.83 6.85
C TYR A 178 14.63 -10.15 7.14
N ALA A 179 13.87 -11.24 7.09
CA ALA A 179 14.37 -12.60 7.15
C ALA A 179 13.64 -13.47 6.12
N ALA A 180 14.38 -14.17 5.28
CA ALA A 180 13.84 -15.16 4.36
C ALA A 180 14.59 -16.48 4.52
N ARG A 181 13.89 -17.58 4.28
CA ARG A 181 14.48 -18.93 4.24
C ARG A 181 13.61 -19.88 3.43
N ARG A 182 14.25 -20.77 2.68
CA ARG A 182 13.58 -21.93 2.09
C ARG A 182 13.21 -22.93 3.19
N ILE A 183 11.93 -23.28 3.30
CA ILE A 183 11.41 -24.08 4.43
C ILE A 183 11.94 -25.52 4.40
N SER A 184 12.16 -26.08 3.22
CA SER A 184 12.62 -27.45 3.05
C SER A 184 13.48 -27.60 1.82
N GLU A 185 14.53 -28.43 1.89
CA GLU A 185 15.35 -28.82 0.73
C GLU A 185 14.55 -29.59 -0.33
N LYS A 186 13.39 -30.15 0.04
CA LYS A 186 12.53 -30.91 -0.87
C LYS A 186 11.42 -30.06 -1.49
N LEU A 187 11.06 -28.95 -0.87
CA LEU A 187 9.97 -28.09 -1.33
C LEU A 187 10.54 -26.74 -1.82
N PRO A 188 10.04 -26.17 -2.93
CA PRO A 188 10.52 -24.89 -3.42
C PRO A 188 10.01 -23.69 -2.60
N PHE A 189 9.36 -23.93 -1.46
CA PHE A 189 8.65 -22.90 -0.69
C PHE A 189 9.62 -22.04 0.10
N THR A 190 9.46 -20.73 -0.05
CA THR A 190 10.23 -19.73 0.70
C THR A 190 9.29 -19.04 1.68
N MET A 191 9.68 -19.06 2.95
CA MET A 191 9.08 -18.22 3.98
C MET A 191 9.84 -16.91 4.02
N ILE A 192 9.12 -15.80 3.99
CA ILE A 192 9.65 -14.47 4.19
C ILE A 192 8.90 -13.86 5.37
N VAL A 193 9.62 -13.27 6.32
CA VAL A 193 9.07 -12.49 7.42
C VAL A 193 9.85 -11.19 7.46
N HIS A 194 9.14 -10.07 7.39
CA HIS A 194 9.76 -8.77 7.46
C HIS A 194 8.82 -7.74 8.07
N GLY A 195 9.37 -6.63 8.51
CA GLY A 195 8.61 -5.61 9.23
C GLY A 195 9.48 -4.78 10.15
N GLY A 196 8.85 -3.93 10.94
CA GLY A 196 9.53 -3.17 11.96
C GLY A 196 8.76 -1.95 12.45
N PRO A 197 9.32 -1.24 13.44
CA PRO A 197 8.75 -0.01 13.97
C PRO A 197 9.08 1.20 13.07
N PHE A 198 8.16 2.16 13.05
CA PHE A 198 8.31 3.41 12.32
C PHE A 198 7.61 4.57 13.03
N VAL A 199 8.04 5.78 12.72
CA VAL A 199 7.49 7.03 13.26
C VAL A 199 6.24 7.43 12.47
N VAL A 200 5.17 7.81 13.19
CA VAL A 200 3.93 8.31 12.58
C VAL A 200 3.82 9.83 12.74
N ASN A 201 4.10 10.33 13.94
CA ASN A 201 4.08 11.76 14.25
C ASN A 201 5.11 12.08 15.33
N MET A 202 6.20 12.77 14.96
CA MET A 202 7.25 13.14 15.90
C MET A 202 6.79 14.16 16.95
N ALA A 203 5.86 15.07 16.61
CA ALA A 203 5.39 16.10 17.52
C ALA A 203 4.56 15.50 18.66
N GLU A 204 3.76 14.48 18.35
CA GLU A 204 2.91 13.77 19.30
C GLU A 204 3.58 12.52 19.90
N LYS A 205 4.83 12.24 19.50
CA LYS A 205 5.56 11.01 19.88
C LYS A 205 4.74 9.75 19.58
N GLU A 206 4.13 9.73 18.40
CA GLU A 206 3.35 8.61 17.88
C GLU A 206 4.22 7.73 16.98
N TYR A 207 4.16 6.43 17.24
CA TYR A 207 4.90 5.41 16.48
C TYR A 207 3.97 4.25 16.19
N ALA A 208 4.29 3.51 15.13
CA ALA A 208 3.55 2.34 14.69
C ALA A 208 4.53 1.20 14.39
N TRP A 209 4.00 0.01 14.18
CA TRP A 209 4.78 -1.11 13.67
C TRP A 209 3.96 -1.95 12.71
N VAL A 210 4.66 -2.61 11.80
CA VAL A 210 4.06 -3.48 10.79
C VAL A 210 4.90 -4.75 10.66
N VAL A 211 4.23 -5.88 10.46
CA VAL A 211 4.86 -7.16 10.15
C VAL A 211 4.09 -7.82 9.01
N GLU A 212 4.82 -8.38 8.06
CA GLU A 212 4.30 -9.16 6.96
C GLU A 212 5.05 -10.50 6.85
N ALA A 213 4.28 -11.56 6.62
CA ALA A 213 4.76 -12.90 6.40
C ALA A 213 4.22 -13.42 5.07
N ILE A 214 5.12 -13.90 4.22
CA ILE A 214 4.81 -14.38 2.86
C ILE A 214 5.28 -15.82 2.73
N LEU A 215 4.39 -16.67 2.23
CA LEU A 215 4.70 -18.01 1.77
C LEU A 215 4.59 -18.04 0.25
N ASN A 216 5.74 -18.07 -0.41
CA ASN A 216 5.85 -18.03 -1.87
C ASN A 216 6.11 -19.43 -2.45
N LYS A 217 5.91 -19.59 -3.77
CA LYS A 217 6.17 -20.82 -4.54
C LYS A 217 5.31 -22.03 -4.17
N LEU A 218 4.11 -21.82 -3.62
CA LEU A 218 3.20 -22.91 -3.28
C LEU A 218 2.77 -23.70 -4.54
N PRO A 219 2.35 -24.97 -4.40
CA PRO A 219 1.98 -25.82 -5.53
C PRO A 219 0.92 -25.16 -6.40
N GLY A 220 1.14 -25.13 -7.72
CA GLY A 220 0.25 -24.42 -8.65
C GLY A 220 0.49 -22.91 -8.73
N ASN A 221 1.69 -22.44 -8.32
CA ASN A 221 2.14 -21.04 -8.34
C ASN A 221 1.26 -20.12 -7.49
N PHE A 222 0.85 -20.61 -6.32
CA PHE A 222 0.16 -19.80 -5.33
C PHE A 222 1.14 -19.03 -4.46
N VAL A 223 0.66 -17.91 -3.95
CA VAL A 223 1.28 -17.15 -2.87
C VAL A 223 0.24 -16.86 -1.82
N VAL A 224 0.62 -17.02 -0.56
CA VAL A 224 -0.18 -16.61 0.58
C VAL A 224 0.61 -15.61 1.39
N LYS A 225 -0.07 -14.57 1.86
CA LYS A 225 0.51 -13.51 2.65
C LYS A 225 -0.41 -13.16 3.80
N THR A 226 0.18 -12.85 4.94
CA THR A 226 -0.51 -12.28 6.09
C THR A 226 0.28 -11.08 6.59
N SER A 227 -0.39 -9.97 6.85
CA SER A 227 0.24 -8.80 7.46
C SER A 227 -0.61 -8.23 8.58
N VAL A 228 0.04 -7.51 9.49
CA VAL A 228 -0.59 -6.75 10.55
C VAL A 228 0.14 -5.43 10.72
N VAL A 229 -0.62 -4.33 10.80
CA VAL A 229 -0.10 -3.00 11.14
C VAL A 229 -0.85 -2.45 12.36
N ASP A 230 -0.11 -2.03 13.37
CA ASP A 230 -0.64 -1.42 14.58
C ASP A 230 -0.21 0.04 14.64
N TRP A 231 -1.20 0.93 14.64
CA TRP A 231 -1.04 2.37 14.66
C TRP A 231 -1.19 2.97 16.07
N ASN A 232 -1.50 2.14 17.08
CA ASN A 232 -1.93 2.56 18.41
C ASN A 232 -0.91 2.25 19.53
N THR A 233 -0.12 1.17 19.40
CA THR A 233 0.58 0.62 20.57
C THR A 233 1.78 1.42 21.09
N LEU A 234 2.34 2.34 20.32
CA LEU A 234 3.60 3.01 20.68
C LEU A 234 3.44 4.51 20.98
N THR A 235 2.22 5.01 21.20
CA THR A 235 2.03 6.39 21.67
C THR A 235 2.67 6.56 23.05
N ALA A 236 3.60 7.51 23.18
CA ALA A 236 3.89 8.07 24.48
C ALA A 236 2.67 8.92 24.88
N LYS A 237 1.65 8.30 25.49
CA LYS A 237 0.54 9.04 26.09
C LYS A 237 1.14 9.93 27.17
N THR A 238 1.44 11.17 26.82
CA THR A 238 2.00 12.15 27.72
C THR A 238 0.93 12.45 28.75
N ASN A 239 1.02 11.78 29.89
CA ASN A 239 0.60 12.37 31.14
C ASN A 239 1.67 13.43 31.49
N ASP A 240 1.77 14.51 30.71
CA ASP A 240 2.57 15.64 31.13
C ASP A 240 1.83 16.25 32.33
N PRO A 241 2.43 16.30 33.53
CA PRO A 241 1.76 16.83 34.72
C PRO A 241 1.32 18.30 34.55
N ALA A 242 1.88 19.02 33.57
CA ALA A 242 1.47 20.38 33.22
C ALA A 242 0.09 20.44 32.53
N ASP A 243 -0.29 19.40 31.76
CA ASP A 243 -1.60 19.32 31.07
C ASP A 243 -2.73 18.90 32.01
N ALA A 244 -2.42 18.47 33.23
CA ALA A 244 -3.40 18.11 34.26
C ALA A 244 -4.08 19.32 34.94
N SER A 245 -3.76 20.54 34.51
CA SER A 245 -4.27 21.78 35.11
C SER A 245 -5.47 22.42 34.41
N ALA A 246 -5.98 21.84 33.32
CA ALA A 246 -7.20 22.30 32.66
C ALA A 246 -8.36 21.31 32.86
N ALA A 247 -9.54 21.81 33.23
CA ALA A 247 -10.78 21.07 33.48
C ALA A 247 -11.43 20.46 32.22
N GLN A 248 -10.63 19.89 31.31
CA GLN A 248 -11.08 19.11 30.17
C GLN A 248 -10.19 17.85 30.09
N PRO A 249 -10.75 16.64 30.18
CA PRO A 249 -9.96 15.44 29.92
C PRO A 249 -9.38 15.55 28.52
N ALA A 250 -8.06 15.37 28.37
CA ALA A 250 -7.38 15.35 27.08
C ALA A 250 -8.16 14.41 26.15
N LYS A 251 -8.78 14.97 25.09
CA LYS A 251 -9.51 14.15 24.12
C LYS A 251 -8.51 13.15 23.53
N PRO A 252 -8.71 11.83 23.67
CA PRO A 252 -7.80 10.86 23.08
C PRO A 252 -7.75 11.10 21.57
N ASN A 253 -6.54 11.20 21.00
CA ASN A 253 -6.37 11.35 19.56
C ASN A 253 -6.74 10.04 18.87
N THR A 254 -8.02 9.88 18.55
CA THR A 254 -8.57 8.62 18.01
C THR A 254 -8.19 8.33 16.55
N LYS A 255 -7.43 9.24 15.94
CA LYS A 255 -6.96 9.18 14.55
C LYS A 255 -6.11 7.94 14.27
N TYR A 256 -5.31 7.50 15.26
CA TYR A 256 -4.35 6.40 15.10
C TYR A 256 -4.80 5.09 15.78
N ASP A 257 -6.01 5.05 16.33
CA ASP A 257 -6.56 3.84 16.97
C ASP A 257 -6.97 2.78 15.93
N TYR A 258 -5.99 2.10 15.33
CA TYR A 258 -6.15 1.08 14.30
C TYR A 258 -5.16 -0.07 14.50
N LEU A 259 -5.66 -1.30 14.35
CA LEU A 259 -4.85 -2.50 14.23
C LEU A 259 -5.42 -3.26 13.05
N VAL A 260 -4.77 -3.23 11.89
CA VAL A 260 -5.33 -3.78 10.66
C VAL A 260 -4.64 -5.09 10.34
N TRP A 261 -5.40 -6.17 10.29
CA TRP A 261 -4.96 -7.47 9.76
C TRP A 261 -5.30 -7.56 8.28
N GLN A 262 -4.43 -8.19 7.50
CA GLN A 262 -4.66 -8.51 6.10
C GLN A 262 -4.24 -9.95 5.81
N TRP A 263 -5.05 -10.64 5.01
CA TRP A 263 -4.71 -11.92 4.39
C TRP A 263 -4.88 -11.79 2.88
N LEU A 264 -3.88 -12.22 2.11
CA LEU A 264 -3.91 -12.20 0.65
C LEU A 264 -3.57 -13.58 0.10
N VAL A 265 -4.30 -13.98 -0.93
CA VAL A 265 -3.98 -15.15 -1.76
C VAL A 265 -3.85 -14.71 -3.20
N GLY A 266 -2.73 -15.08 -3.82
CA GLY A 266 -2.43 -14.81 -5.22
C GLY A 266 -2.12 -16.10 -5.98
N LYS A 267 -2.34 -16.10 -7.29
CA LYS A 267 -2.03 -17.20 -8.19
C LYS A 267 -1.52 -16.67 -9.52
N SER A 268 -0.40 -17.22 -9.99
CA SER A 268 0.17 -16.91 -11.30
C SER A 268 -0.08 -18.09 -12.27
N THR A 269 -0.71 -17.82 -13.41
CA THR A 269 -1.07 -18.84 -14.40
C THR A 269 -0.60 -18.43 -15.79
N ALA A 270 0.13 -19.32 -16.48
CA ALA A 270 0.44 -19.15 -17.89
C ALA A 270 -0.82 -19.39 -18.72
N MET A 271 -1.41 -18.31 -19.24
CA MET A 271 -2.61 -18.35 -20.07
C MET A 271 -2.22 -18.47 -21.55
N PRO A 272 -2.75 -19.46 -22.30
CA PRO A 272 -2.59 -19.51 -23.74
C PRO A 272 -3.13 -18.23 -24.39
N TRP A 273 -2.39 -17.70 -25.36
CA TRP A 273 -2.71 -16.50 -26.09
C TRP A 273 -2.63 -16.76 -27.61
N PHE A 274 -3.04 -15.77 -28.40
CA PHE A 274 -3.03 -15.87 -29.86
C PHE A 274 -1.63 -16.24 -30.40
N ASN A 275 -1.61 -16.95 -31.53
CA ASN A 275 -0.40 -17.40 -32.22
C ASN A 275 0.54 -18.28 -31.37
N GLY A 276 -0.03 -19.07 -30.45
CA GLY A 276 0.75 -19.99 -29.60
C GLY A 276 1.62 -19.29 -28.55
N GLN A 277 1.45 -17.98 -28.36
CA GLN A 277 2.11 -17.25 -27.28
C GLN A 277 1.45 -17.57 -25.94
N THR A 278 2.16 -17.34 -24.84
CA THR A 278 1.60 -17.39 -23.50
C THR A 278 1.70 -16.02 -22.85
N LYS A 279 0.66 -15.63 -22.12
CA LYS A 279 0.68 -14.44 -21.26
C LYS A 279 0.51 -14.86 -19.83
N ASN A 280 1.22 -14.19 -18.93
CA ASN A 280 1.02 -14.41 -17.52
C ASN A 280 -0.29 -13.76 -17.06
N LEU A 281 -1.14 -14.54 -16.40
CA LEU A 281 -2.34 -14.08 -15.72
C LEU A 281 -2.10 -14.22 -14.21
N TYR A 282 -2.03 -13.09 -13.52
CA TYR A 282 -1.99 -13.04 -12.07
C TYR A 282 -3.37 -12.70 -11.52
N THR A 283 -3.94 -13.57 -10.70
CA THR A 283 -5.21 -13.34 -10.00
C THR A 283 -4.98 -13.34 -8.51
N TYR A 284 -5.57 -12.40 -7.80
CA TYR A 284 -5.35 -12.28 -6.37
C TYR A 284 -6.57 -11.70 -5.67
N GLY A 285 -6.68 -11.97 -4.38
CA GLY A 285 -7.67 -11.34 -3.52
C GLY A 285 -7.17 -11.25 -2.10
N ALA A 286 -7.64 -10.22 -1.40
CA ALA A 286 -7.30 -10.01 -0.01
C ALA A 286 -8.51 -9.60 0.82
N TYR A 287 -8.43 -9.90 2.11
CA TYR A 287 -9.40 -9.50 3.12
C TYR A 287 -8.66 -8.84 4.28
N LEU A 288 -9.23 -7.74 4.77
CA LEU A 288 -8.70 -6.91 5.83
C LEU A 288 -9.73 -6.77 6.95
N PHE A 289 -9.22 -6.66 8.18
CA PHE A 289 -10.03 -6.58 9.38
C PHE A 289 -9.37 -5.69 10.44
N ASN A 290 -10.12 -4.69 10.94
CA ASN A 290 -9.70 -3.87 12.07
C ASN A 290 -10.44 -4.26 13.37
N PRO A 291 -9.85 -5.10 14.25
CA PRO A 291 -10.43 -5.42 15.56
C PRO A 291 -10.68 -4.22 16.48
N LEU A 292 -9.97 -3.10 16.31
CA LEU A 292 -10.10 -1.92 17.18
C LEU A 292 -11.21 -0.96 16.73
N ALA A 293 -11.92 -1.26 15.66
CA ALA A 293 -13.04 -0.44 15.22
C ALA A 293 -14.17 -0.45 16.25
N GLU A 294 -14.56 0.76 16.65
CA GLU A 294 -15.63 1.01 17.60
C GLU A 294 -16.49 2.16 17.10
N ILE A 295 -17.80 1.95 17.10
CA ILE A 295 -18.81 2.97 16.83
C ILE A 295 -19.35 3.45 18.18
N PRO A 296 -19.42 4.77 18.41
CA PRO A 296 -19.99 5.33 19.63
C PRO A 296 -21.43 4.86 19.92
N GLU A 297 -21.74 4.70 21.20
CA GLU A 297 -23.01 4.14 21.65
C GLU A 297 -24.22 5.02 21.29
N ASN A 298 -24.05 6.34 21.29
CA ASN A 298 -25.08 7.30 20.91
C ASN A 298 -25.59 7.11 19.47
N TRP A 299 -24.80 6.52 18.57
CA TRP A 299 -25.23 6.22 17.20
C TRP A 299 -25.93 4.87 17.08
N LYS A 300 -25.59 3.90 17.94
CA LYS A 300 -26.31 2.63 18.03
C LYS A 300 -27.76 2.85 18.50
N GLN A 301 -27.98 3.90 19.28
CA GLN A 301 -29.27 4.27 19.87
C GLN A 301 -30.04 5.33 19.07
N SER A 302 -29.49 5.86 17.95
CA SER A 302 -30.18 6.86 17.14
C SER A 302 -31.48 6.31 16.58
N THR A 303 -32.60 6.96 16.89
CA THR A 303 -33.95 6.67 16.37
C THR A 303 -34.22 7.34 15.02
N THR A 304 -33.28 8.15 14.51
CA THR A 304 -33.39 8.79 13.20
C THR A 304 -32.99 7.79 12.12
N PRO A 305 -33.86 7.47 11.13
CA PRO A 305 -33.59 6.43 10.12
C PRO A 305 -32.32 6.66 9.31
N THR A 306 -31.89 7.92 9.15
CA THR A 306 -30.76 8.34 8.30
C THR A 306 -29.38 8.17 8.93
N THR A 307 -29.24 7.94 10.23
CA THR A 307 -27.93 7.81 10.93
C THR A 307 -27.77 6.47 11.65
N LYS A 308 -28.69 5.54 11.44
CA LYS A 308 -28.68 4.26 12.14
C LYS A 308 -27.64 3.33 11.51
N ILE A 309 -26.45 3.21 12.14
CA ILE A 309 -25.50 2.15 11.79
C ILE A 309 -25.99 0.86 12.45
N THR A 310 -26.86 0.14 11.76
CA THR A 310 -27.71 -0.85 12.42
C THR A 310 -27.00 -2.13 12.87
N ASN A 311 -25.88 -2.57 12.28
CA ASN A 311 -25.47 -3.98 12.47
C ASN A 311 -23.98 -4.33 12.33
N GLY A 312 -23.05 -3.38 12.13
CA GLY A 312 -21.64 -3.71 11.87
C GLY A 312 -20.66 -2.74 12.50
N LYS A 313 -19.43 -3.19 12.76
CA LYS A 313 -18.33 -2.34 13.26
C LYS A 313 -17.69 -1.48 12.17
N GLU A 314 -18.15 -1.60 10.91
CA GLU A 314 -17.60 -0.90 9.73
C GLU A 314 -16.10 -1.10 9.57
N ASN A 315 -15.63 -2.32 9.83
CA ASN A 315 -14.22 -2.63 10.06
C ASN A 315 -13.63 -3.63 9.09
N HIS A 316 -14.32 -3.89 8.00
CA HIS A 316 -13.93 -4.84 6.97
C HIS A 316 -13.53 -4.12 5.68
N ALA A 317 -12.51 -4.66 5.02
CA ALA A 317 -12.23 -4.32 3.64
C ALA A 317 -11.82 -5.57 2.87
N TRP A 318 -12.07 -5.59 1.58
CA TRP A 318 -11.59 -6.66 0.71
C TRP A 318 -11.41 -6.14 -0.71
N PHE A 319 -10.54 -6.80 -1.44
CA PHE A 319 -10.34 -6.52 -2.85
C PHE A 319 -10.01 -7.80 -3.61
N ILE A 320 -10.34 -7.80 -4.89
CA ILE A 320 -9.98 -8.85 -5.83
C ILE A 320 -9.48 -8.18 -7.11
N GLY A 321 -8.41 -8.73 -7.68
CA GLY A 321 -7.82 -8.22 -8.89
C GLY A 321 -7.31 -9.31 -9.81
N CYS A 322 -7.22 -8.95 -11.09
CA CYS A 322 -6.51 -9.73 -12.08
C CYS A 322 -5.63 -8.83 -12.93
N SER A 323 -4.42 -9.29 -13.23
CA SER A 323 -3.46 -8.63 -14.11
C SER A 323 -3.04 -9.60 -15.21
N LEU A 324 -3.12 -9.15 -16.46
CA LEU A 324 -2.75 -9.92 -17.64
C LEU A 324 -1.63 -9.22 -18.39
N GLY A 325 -0.58 -9.97 -18.70
CA GLY A 325 0.58 -9.46 -19.42
C GLY A 325 1.57 -8.71 -18.53
N GLY A 326 2.46 -7.96 -19.17
CA GLY A 326 3.58 -7.24 -18.56
C GLY A 326 4.25 -6.40 -19.64
N VAL A 327 4.93 -5.32 -19.27
CA VAL A 327 5.57 -4.39 -20.22
C VAL A 327 7.07 -4.44 -20.02
N ARG A 328 7.82 -5.06 -20.94
CA ARG A 328 9.29 -5.18 -20.86
C ARG A 328 10.03 -4.59 -22.04
N ARG A 329 9.36 -4.46 -23.18
CA ARG A 329 9.90 -3.92 -24.44
C ARG A 329 8.80 -3.24 -25.23
N ALA A 330 9.20 -2.54 -26.29
CA ALA A 330 8.27 -1.97 -27.25
C ALA A 330 7.25 -3.03 -27.74
N GLY A 331 5.97 -2.64 -27.78
CA GLY A 331 4.85 -3.48 -28.20
C GLY A 331 4.26 -4.38 -27.11
N ASP A 332 4.93 -4.54 -25.96
CA ASP A 332 4.36 -5.24 -24.83
C ASP A 332 3.25 -4.39 -24.16
N TRP A 333 2.30 -5.07 -23.53
CA TRP A 333 1.19 -4.43 -22.82
C TRP A 333 0.77 -5.25 -21.60
N SER A 334 0.23 -4.54 -20.61
CA SER A 334 -0.45 -5.12 -19.46
C SER A 334 -1.80 -4.45 -19.22
N ALA A 335 -2.74 -5.25 -18.70
CA ALA A 335 -4.04 -4.77 -18.27
C ALA A 335 -4.37 -5.34 -16.89
N THR A 336 -4.86 -4.48 -16.00
CA THR A 336 -5.25 -4.85 -14.64
C THR A 336 -6.67 -4.38 -14.39
N VAL A 337 -7.49 -5.25 -13.81
CA VAL A 337 -8.84 -4.94 -13.33
C VAL A 337 -8.90 -5.27 -11.86
N ARG A 338 -9.47 -4.37 -11.06
CA ARG A 338 -9.57 -4.54 -9.62
C ARG A 338 -10.91 -4.06 -9.11
N TYR A 339 -11.51 -4.83 -8.21
CA TYR A 339 -12.68 -4.42 -7.45
C TYR A 339 -12.30 -4.29 -5.97
N GLU A 340 -12.79 -3.25 -5.33
CA GLU A 340 -12.50 -2.91 -3.94
C GLU A 340 -13.80 -2.65 -3.17
N TYR A 341 -13.82 -3.05 -1.91
CA TYR A 341 -14.86 -2.73 -0.94
C TYR A 341 -14.17 -2.38 0.39
N VAL A 342 -14.37 -1.15 0.87
CA VAL A 342 -13.70 -0.63 2.06
C VAL A 342 -14.70 0.08 2.95
N GLU A 343 -14.94 -0.46 4.14
CA GLU A 343 -15.81 0.15 5.16
C GLU A 343 -15.12 1.33 5.87
N ALA A 344 -15.92 2.12 6.59
CA ALA A 344 -15.52 3.40 7.19
C ALA A 344 -14.30 3.34 8.12
N LEU A 345 -14.24 2.31 8.96
CA LEU A 345 -13.27 2.10 10.03
C LEU A 345 -12.34 0.92 9.75
N ALA A 346 -12.29 0.42 8.51
CA ALA A 346 -11.46 -0.72 8.14
C ALA A 346 -9.96 -0.39 8.13
N ILE A 347 -9.60 0.81 7.66
CA ILE A 347 -8.21 1.26 7.47
C ILE A 347 -8.14 2.72 7.94
N PRO A 348 -7.03 3.17 8.57
CA PRO A 348 -6.88 4.58 8.90
C PRO A 348 -6.80 5.42 7.63
N GLU A 349 -7.49 6.56 7.61
CA GLU A 349 -7.58 7.41 6.41
C GLU A 349 -6.25 8.02 5.94
N ILE A 350 -5.24 8.08 6.81
CA ILE A 350 -3.85 8.40 6.41
C ILE A 350 -3.25 7.38 5.44
N ASP A 351 -3.68 6.13 5.53
CA ASP A 351 -3.01 5.01 4.90
C ASP A 351 -3.77 4.42 3.71
N VAL A 352 -4.91 5.01 3.34
CA VAL A 352 -5.74 4.55 2.24
C VAL A 352 -5.01 4.74 0.90
N ALA A 353 -4.80 3.63 0.19
CA ALA A 353 -4.16 3.60 -1.14
C ALA A 353 -5.14 3.33 -2.30
N GLY A 354 -6.32 2.80 -1.99
CA GLY A 354 -7.30 2.35 -2.99
C GLY A 354 -8.03 3.49 -3.71
N ILE A 355 -9.11 3.17 -4.42
CA ILE A 355 -9.86 4.11 -5.29
C ILE A 355 -10.31 5.35 -4.50
N GLY A 356 -10.80 5.13 -3.28
CA GLY A 356 -11.27 6.17 -2.38
C GLY A 356 -12.53 6.89 -2.88
N ARG A 357 -12.74 8.10 -2.35
CA ARG A 357 -13.89 8.98 -2.63
C ARG A 357 -13.51 10.29 -3.32
N GLY A 358 -12.21 10.56 -3.48
CA GLY A 358 -11.67 11.86 -3.89
C GLY A 358 -11.48 12.82 -2.71
N ASN A 359 -12.44 12.87 -1.78
CA ASN A 359 -12.42 13.68 -0.55
C ASN A 359 -12.04 15.14 -0.81
N GLN A 360 -12.79 15.81 -1.70
CA GLN A 360 -12.48 17.18 -2.08
C GLN A 360 -12.53 18.18 -0.90
N MET A 361 -13.27 17.84 0.17
CA MET A 361 -13.44 18.67 1.36
C MET A 361 -12.34 18.47 2.43
N LYS A 362 -11.51 17.43 2.28
CA LYS A 362 -10.41 17.05 3.20
C LYS A 362 -10.86 16.81 4.65
N TYR A 363 -12.00 16.14 4.86
CA TYR A 363 -12.42 15.71 6.20
C TYR A 363 -12.00 14.26 6.47
N TRP A 364 -12.11 13.86 7.74
CA TRP A 364 -11.71 12.54 8.23
C TRP A 364 -12.93 11.86 8.82
N PHE A 365 -13.52 10.97 8.04
CA PHE A 365 -14.72 10.22 8.36
C PHE A 365 -14.60 9.41 9.65
N ALA A 366 -13.48 8.71 9.81
CA ALA A 366 -13.18 7.92 11.00
C ALA A 366 -13.14 8.76 12.28
N GLN A 367 -12.59 9.98 12.20
CA GLN A 367 -12.52 10.88 13.34
C GLN A 367 -13.91 11.39 13.72
N ALA A 368 -14.72 11.78 12.74
CA ALA A 368 -16.11 12.19 12.96
C ALA A 368 -16.93 11.07 13.62
N ILE A 369 -16.80 9.83 13.11
CA ILE A 369 -17.44 8.65 13.69
C ILE A 369 -17.02 8.47 15.15
N LYS A 370 -15.72 8.43 15.44
CA LYS A 370 -15.23 8.19 16.81
C LYS A 370 -15.58 9.33 17.78
N GLN A 371 -15.80 10.55 17.28
CA GLN A 371 -16.23 11.71 18.08
C GLN A 371 -17.75 11.83 18.22
N GLY A 372 -18.53 10.98 17.54
CA GLY A 372 -19.99 11.00 17.58
C GLY A 372 -20.63 12.16 16.81
N LEU A 373 -19.90 12.81 15.89
CA LEU A 373 -20.38 13.90 15.01
C LEU A 373 -21.13 13.35 13.79
N ASP A 374 -22.22 13.98 13.35
CA ASP A 374 -23.03 13.47 12.23
C ASP A 374 -22.15 13.07 11.02
N PRO A 375 -22.11 11.77 10.66
CA PRO A 375 -21.24 11.29 9.60
C PRO A 375 -21.68 11.86 8.25
N LYS A 376 -22.96 12.24 8.07
CA LYS A 376 -23.46 12.80 6.79
C LYS A 376 -22.87 14.16 6.46
N GLU A 377 -22.36 14.88 7.44
CA GLU A 377 -21.64 16.14 7.25
C GLU A 377 -20.13 15.92 7.00
N SER A 378 -19.65 14.68 7.06
CA SER A 378 -18.23 14.32 7.00
C SER A 378 -17.91 13.49 5.75
N ASN A 379 -17.01 14.00 4.92
CA ASN A 379 -16.47 13.28 3.75
C ASN A 379 -15.04 12.82 4.05
N GLY A 380 -14.76 11.53 3.97
CA GLY A 380 -13.41 10.97 4.17
C GLY A 380 -12.93 10.13 3.00
N PHE A 381 -11.84 9.39 3.20
CA PHE A 381 -11.24 8.53 2.17
C PHE A 381 -11.78 7.09 2.16
N THR A 382 -12.39 6.62 3.26
CA THR A 382 -13.00 5.28 3.42
C THR A 382 -14.51 5.31 3.23
N ASN A 383 -15.18 4.15 3.37
CA ASN A 383 -16.58 3.92 2.99
C ASN A 383 -16.83 4.04 1.48
N TYR A 384 -16.20 3.15 0.71
CA TYR A 384 -16.41 3.09 -0.74
C TYR A 384 -16.38 1.65 -1.26
N LYS A 385 -17.06 1.43 -2.38
CA LYS A 385 -16.91 0.25 -3.21
C LYS A 385 -16.84 0.65 -4.67
N GLY A 386 -16.00 -0.03 -5.43
CA GLY A 386 -15.66 0.45 -6.77
C GLY A 386 -14.83 -0.50 -7.60
N VAL A 387 -14.62 -0.11 -8.85
CA VAL A 387 -13.79 -0.82 -9.82
C VAL A 387 -12.75 0.13 -10.38
N SER A 388 -11.55 -0.38 -10.60
CA SER A 388 -10.50 0.31 -11.33
C SER A 388 -9.95 -0.55 -12.46
N TYR A 389 -9.50 0.15 -13.50
CA TYR A 389 -8.91 -0.41 -14.69
C TYR A 389 -7.58 0.29 -14.92
N GLN A 390 -6.52 -0.46 -15.14
CA GLN A 390 -5.23 0.06 -15.55
C GLN A 390 -4.78 -0.63 -16.83
N PHE A 391 -4.29 0.15 -17.78
CA PHE A 391 -3.67 -0.32 -18.99
C PHE A 391 -2.31 0.35 -19.16
N VAL A 392 -1.29 -0.43 -19.50
CA VAL A 392 0.07 0.08 -19.79
C VAL A 392 0.55 -0.57 -21.09
N MET A 393 1.19 0.22 -21.94
CA MET A 393 1.75 -0.25 -23.22
C MET A 393 3.10 0.41 -23.49
N GLY A 394 4.11 -0.40 -23.83
CA GLY A 394 5.40 0.10 -24.30
C GLY A 394 5.27 0.60 -25.73
N LEU A 395 5.34 1.91 -25.93
CA LEU A 395 5.32 2.51 -27.28
C LEU A 395 6.69 2.34 -27.94
N THR A 396 7.74 2.55 -27.18
CA THR A 396 9.12 2.27 -27.55
C THR A 396 9.80 1.51 -26.41
N ASP A 397 11.10 1.28 -26.53
CA ASP A 397 11.90 0.69 -25.47
C ASP A 397 12.16 1.63 -24.28
N SER A 398 11.84 2.91 -24.40
CA SER A 398 12.01 3.92 -23.34
C SER A 398 10.75 4.73 -23.06
N VAL A 399 9.71 4.63 -23.90
CA VAL A 399 8.47 5.39 -23.77
C VAL A 399 7.30 4.45 -23.61
N SER A 400 6.51 4.67 -22.57
CA SER A 400 5.32 3.90 -22.24
C SER A 400 4.10 4.81 -22.12
N PHE A 401 2.95 4.30 -22.55
CA PHE A 401 1.65 4.91 -22.30
C PHE A 401 0.96 4.20 -21.14
N ARG A 402 0.34 4.99 -20.26
CA ARG A 402 -0.48 4.51 -19.15
C ARG A 402 -1.87 5.14 -19.21
N ALA A 403 -2.89 4.31 -19.07
CA ALA A 403 -4.25 4.73 -18.83
C ALA A 403 -4.77 4.10 -17.54
N TYR A 404 -5.40 4.91 -16.70
CA TYR A 404 -6.07 4.45 -15.49
C TYR A 404 -7.46 5.06 -15.42
N ALA A 405 -8.45 4.23 -15.10
CA ALA A 405 -9.82 4.64 -14.89
C ALA A 405 -10.33 4.05 -13.57
N ALA A 406 -11.09 4.81 -12.81
CA ALA A 406 -11.72 4.32 -11.60
C ALA A 406 -13.11 4.91 -11.38
N TYR A 407 -13.96 4.10 -10.77
CA TYR A 407 -15.31 4.46 -10.37
C TYR A 407 -15.59 3.91 -8.97
N SER A 408 -16.16 4.73 -8.10
CA SER A 408 -16.62 4.28 -6.78
C SER A 408 -17.89 5.02 -6.33
N LYS A 409 -18.59 4.37 -5.40
CA LYS A 409 -19.79 4.86 -4.69
C LYS A 409 -19.73 4.39 -3.23
N PRO A 410 -20.63 4.84 -2.34
CA PRO A 410 -20.59 4.43 -0.94
C PRO A 410 -20.67 2.90 -0.77
N ALA A 411 -19.90 2.37 0.18
CA ALA A 411 -20.04 0.97 0.57
C ALA A 411 -21.35 0.80 1.36
N ASN A 412 -21.56 1.67 2.35
CA ASN A 412 -22.76 1.84 3.14
C ASN A 412 -23.36 3.24 2.92
N ASP A 413 -24.57 3.29 2.34
CA ASP A 413 -25.28 4.53 1.99
C ASP A 413 -25.86 5.27 3.23
N ASN A 414 -25.85 4.63 4.40
CA ASN A 414 -26.26 5.28 5.67
C ASN A 414 -25.11 6.09 6.31
N LEU A 415 -23.92 6.05 5.71
CA LEU A 415 -22.68 6.56 6.30
C LEU A 415 -22.01 7.58 5.37
N GLY A 416 -21.97 8.84 5.80
CA GLY A 416 -21.44 9.91 4.94
C GLY A 416 -22.45 10.41 3.93
N SER A 417 -22.02 11.36 3.12
CA SER A 417 -22.80 11.81 1.96
C SER A 417 -22.83 10.75 0.87
N ASP A 418 -23.95 10.66 0.17
CA ASP A 418 -24.03 9.93 -1.09
C ASP A 418 -23.13 10.61 -2.12
N PHE A 419 -22.32 9.80 -2.80
CA PHE A 419 -21.37 10.30 -3.79
C PHE A 419 -21.23 9.36 -4.98
N THR A 420 -20.79 9.94 -6.10
CA THR A 420 -20.23 9.17 -7.21
C THR A 420 -18.88 9.75 -7.57
N TYR A 421 -17.84 8.93 -7.50
CA TYR A 421 -16.49 9.31 -7.86
C TYR A 421 -16.07 8.69 -9.19
N ARG A 422 -15.47 9.51 -10.05
CA ARG A 422 -14.92 9.11 -11.35
C ARG A 422 -13.54 9.69 -11.51
N LYS A 423 -12.58 8.86 -11.91
CA LYS A 423 -11.21 9.28 -12.23
C LYS A 423 -10.76 8.69 -13.56
N TYR A 424 -10.15 9.52 -14.38
CA TYR A 424 -9.40 9.12 -15.57
C TYR A 424 -8.03 9.76 -15.50
N ASP A 425 -6.99 8.98 -15.76
CA ASP A 425 -5.60 9.39 -15.62
C ASP A 425 -4.81 8.79 -16.77
N LEU A 426 -4.48 9.64 -17.74
CA LEU A 426 -3.77 9.26 -18.94
C LEU A 426 -2.38 9.87 -18.87
N GLY A 427 -1.35 9.10 -19.18
CA GLY A 427 0.00 9.61 -19.12
C GLY A 427 0.98 8.92 -20.04
N LEU A 428 2.03 9.67 -20.37
CA LEU A 428 3.24 9.17 -21.00
C LEU A 428 4.35 9.14 -19.96
N ILE A 429 5.14 8.06 -20.00
CA ILE A 429 6.30 7.84 -19.13
C ILE A 429 7.48 7.63 -20.04
N SER A 430 8.52 8.45 -19.90
CA SER A 430 9.80 8.28 -20.59
C SER A 430 10.87 7.94 -19.58
N SER A 431 11.56 6.83 -19.80
CA SER A 431 12.53 6.24 -18.89
C SER A 431 13.93 6.31 -19.46
N PHE A 432 14.94 6.48 -18.60
CA PHE A 432 16.35 6.54 -19.02
C PHE A 432 17.31 5.95 -17.99
#